data_AF-A0A1P8DQC4-F1
#
_entry.id   AF-A0A1P8DQC4-F1
#
_cell.length_a   1.000
_cell.length_b   1.000
_cell.length_c   1.000
_cell.angle_alpha   90.00
_cell.angle_beta   90.00
_cell.angle_gamma   90.00
#
_symmetry.space_group_name_H-M   'P 1'
#
loop_
_entity.id
_entity.type
_entity.pdbx_description
1 polymer ?
#
loop_
_entity_poly.entity_id
_entity_poly.type
_entity_poly.pdbx_seq_one_letter_code
_entity_poly.pdbx_strand_id
1 'polypeptide(L)'
;MGVQVNSEKFFQKIVIFGAYSLIALIVVFAIGALLYVNEVNNGVGDIMSLIAKAGVFILVVTPIPLLVNNYLRNKITLFQFVFSLLLLGSVGVGFFFG
;
A
#
# COMPACT_ATOMS: atom_id res chain seq x y z
N MET A 1 -11.62 27.40 -24.22
CA MET A 1 -12.62 26.38 -23.82
C MET A 1 -12.20 25.83 -22.47
N GLY A 2 -12.83 26.27 -21.39
CA GLY A 2 -12.52 25.80 -20.04
C GLY A 2 -12.87 24.33 -19.92
N VAL A 3 -11.92 23.52 -19.48
CA VAL A 3 -12.17 22.12 -19.11
C VAL A 3 -13.13 22.15 -17.93
N GLN A 4 -14.43 21.95 -18.19
CA GLN A 4 -15.39 21.64 -17.15
C GLN A 4 -15.00 20.27 -16.58
N VAL A 5 -14.11 20.28 -15.59
CA VAL A 5 -13.85 19.11 -14.75
C VAL A 5 -15.17 18.83 -14.05
N ASN A 6 -15.82 17.73 -14.42
CA ASN A 6 -17.01 17.22 -13.75
C ASN A 6 -16.62 16.93 -12.29
N SER A 7 -16.80 17.94 -11.44
CA SER A 7 -16.19 18.10 -10.12
C SER A 7 -16.59 16.98 -9.18
N GLU A 8 -17.82 16.47 -9.31
CA GLU A 8 -18.32 15.33 -8.53
C GLU A 8 -17.51 14.05 -8.76
N LYS A 9 -17.18 13.72 -10.02
CA LYS A 9 -16.37 12.52 -10.35
C LYS A 9 -14.91 12.66 -9.95
N PHE A 10 -14.39 13.89 -9.87
CA PHE A 10 -13.03 14.15 -9.42
C PHE A 10 -12.93 14.09 -7.88
N PHE A 11 -13.90 14.69 -7.19
CA PHE A 11 -13.98 14.68 -5.73
C PHE A 11 -14.16 13.27 -5.17
N GLN A 12 -15.02 12.45 -5.80
CA GLN A 12 -15.19 11.03 -5.44
C GLN A 12 -13.88 10.24 -5.55
N LYS A 13 -13.06 10.49 -6.58
CA LYS A 13 -11.76 9.80 -6.74
C LYS A 13 -10.78 10.19 -5.64
N ILE A 14 -10.76 11.45 -5.22
CA ILE A 14 -9.93 11.92 -4.12
C ILE A 14 -10.38 11.30 -2.80
N VAL A 15 -11.69 11.25 -2.54
CA VAL A 15 -12.25 10.64 -1.32
C VAL A 15 -11.94 9.15 -1.26
N ILE A 16 -12.11 8.43 -2.36
CA ILE A 16 -11.78 7.00 -2.45
C ILE A 16 -10.28 6.78 -2.22
N PHE A 17 -9.42 7.58 -2.86
CA PHE A 17 -7.98 7.49 -2.66
C PHE A 17 -7.60 7.79 -1.20
N GLY A 18 -8.14 8.85 -0.62
CA GLY A 18 -7.91 9.25 0.77
C GLY A 18 -8.37 8.17 1.77
N ALA A 19 -9.53 7.55 1.53
CA ALA A 19 -10.04 6.45 2.36
C ALA A 19 -9.11 5.22 2.30
N TYR A 20 -8.64 4.84 1.10
CA TYR A 20 -7.66 3.75 0.97
C TYR A 20 -6.33 4.07 1.64
N SER A 21 -5.83 5.31 1.52
CA SER A 21 -4.63 5.75 2.23
C SER A 21 -4.80 5.74 3.75
N LEU A 22 -5.97 6.12 4.26
CA LEU A 22 -6.27 6.09 5.68
C LEU A 22 -6.34 4.66 6.22
N ILE A 23 -6.97 3.74 5.49
CA ILE A 23 -7.01 2.31 5.83
C ILE A 23 -5.60 1.73 5.85
N ALA A 24 -4.78 2.03 4.84
CA ALA A 24 -3.39 1.60 4.80
C ALA A 24 -2.61 2.11 6.02
N LEU A 25 -2.81 3.38 6.42
CA LEU A 25 -2.16 3.97 7.58
C LEU A 25 -2.58 3.32 8.90
N ILE A 26 -3.88 3.04 9.05
CA ILE A 26 -4.43 2.32 10.22
C ILE A 26 -3.86 0.91 10.31
N VAL A 27 -3.74 0.22 9.17
CA VAL A 27 -3.15 -1.12 9.11
C VAL A 27 -1.66 -1.09 9.49
N VAL A 28 -0.88 -0.14 8.96
CA VAL A 28 0.53 0.04 9.33
C VAL A 28 0.67 0.36 10.81
N PHE A 29 -0.15 1.26 11.35
CA PHE A 29 -0.11 1.64 12.76
C PHE A 29 -0.50 0.48 13.68
N ALA A 30 -1.52 -0.29 13.33
CA ALA A 30 -1.89 -1.50 14.05
C ALA A 30 -0.75 -2.51 14.04
N ILE A 31 -0.11 -2.75 12.89
CA ILE A 31 1.05 -3.64 12.78
C ILE A 31 2.20 -3.16 13.67
N GLY A 32 2.53 -1.86 13.63
CA GLY A 32 3.59 -1.28 14.47
C GLY A 32 3.29 -1.41 15.97
N ALA A 33 2.06 -1.13 16.39
CA ALA A 33 1.62 -1.29 17.78
C ALA A 33 1.67 -2.78 18.22
N LEU A 34 1.34 -3.69 17.32
CA LEU A 34 1.38 -5.12 17.59
C LEU A 34 2.82 -5.68 17.64
N LEU A 35 3.73 -5.15 16.82
CA LEU A 35 5.17 -5.46 16.90
C LEU A 35 5.77 -4.92 18.20
N TYR A 36 5.37 -3.73 18.64
CA TYR A 36 5.77 -3.18 19.94
C TYR A 36 5.28 -4.04 21.11
N VAL A 37 4.04 -4.54 21.06
CA VAL A 37 3.51 -5.47 22.06
C VAL A 37 4.23 -6.84 22.01
N ASN A 38 4.70 -7.26 20.84
CA ASN A 38 5.47 -8.48 20.65
C ASN A 38 6.85 -8.42 21.33
N GLU A 39 7.59 -7.32 21.19
CA GLU A 39 8.85 -7.10 21.95
C GLU A 39 8.65 -7.21 23.47
N VAL A 40 7.43 -6.94 23.95
CA VAL A 40 7.10 -6.96 25.38
C VAL A 40 6.61 -8.34 25.85
N ASN A 41 6.18 -9.26 24.95
CA ASN A 41 5.59 -10.55 25.31
C ASN A 41 5.99 -11.71 24.38
N ASN A 42 7.01 -12.47 24.80
CA ASN A 42 7.66 -13.56 24.05
C ASN A 42 6.78 -14.76 23.63
N GLY A 43 5.50 -14.84 24.04
CA GLY A 43 4.60 -15.95 23.70
C GLY A 43 3.60 -15.68 22.56
N VAL A 44 3.38 -14.40 22.21
CA VAL A 44 2.40 -14.00 21.17
C VAL A 44 3.09 -13.69 19.84
N GLY A 45 4.42 -13.75 19.81
CA GLY A 45 5.21 -13.15 18.75
C GLY A 45 5.13 -13.78 17.38
N ASP A 46 4.94 -15.09 17.31
CA ASP A 46 4.87 -15.78 16.02
C ASP A 46 3.59 -15.46 15.26
N ILE A 47 2.45 -15.40 15.98
CA ILE A 47 1.14 -15.05 15.41
C ILE A 47 1.13 -13.58 14.98
N MET A 48 1.71 -12.70 15.80
CA MET A 48 1.79 -11.27 15.48
C MET A 48 2.74 -10.95 14.34
N SER A 49 3.88 -11.65 14.27
CA SER A 49 4.81 -11.59 13.15
C SER A 49 4.14 -12.03 11.84
N LEU A 50 3.34 -13.10 11.89
CA LEU A 50 2.57 -13.57 10.73
C LEU A 50 1.54 -12.53 10.26
N ILE A 51 0.80 -11.90 11.18
CA ILE A 51 -0.18 -10.85 10.86
C ILE A 51 0.52 -9.61 10.26
N ALA A 52 1.66 -9.21 10.82
CA ALA A 52 2.46 -8.11 10.30
C ALA A 52 2.92 -8.38 8.86
N LYS A 53 3.41 -9.60 8.59
CA LYS A 53 3.79 -10.07 7.25
C LYS A 53 2.63 -10.05 6.27
N ALA A 54 1.45 -10.53 6.68
CA ALA A 54 0.25 -10.49 5.85
C ALA A 54 -0.19 -9.05 5.54
N GLY A 55 -0.13 -8.14 6.52
CA GLY A 55 -0.50 -6.75 6.33
C GLY A 55 0.44 -5.99 5.39
N VAL A 56 1.75 -6.19 5.52
CA VAL A 56 2.74 -5.62 4.58
C VAL A 56 2.56 -6.19 3.18
N PHE A 57 2.26 -7.48 3.05
CA PHE A 57 1.95 -8.09 1.76
C PHE A 57 0.73 -7.45 1.08
N ILE A 58 -0.35 -7.20 1.83
CA ILE A 58 -1.53 -6.50 1.31
C ILE A 58 -1.16 -5.08 0.85
N LEU A 59 -0.34 -4.34 1.61
CA LEU A 59 0.10 -3.00 1.25
C LEU A 59 0.95 -2.97 -0.03
N VAL A 60 1.78 -3.97 -0.24
CA VAL A 60 2.61 -4.12 -1.44
C VAL A 60 1.78 -4.50 -2.67
N VAL A 61 0.80 -5.40 -2.51
CA VAL A 61 -0.01 -5.93 -3.61
C VAL A 61 -1.13 -4.97 -4.05
N THR A 62 -1.77 -4.27 -3.11
CA THR A 62 -2.89 -3.34 -3.36
C THR A 62 -2.64 -2.31 -4.47
N PRO A 63 -1.47 -1.65 -4.58
CA PRO A 63 -1.21 -0.68 -5.64
C PRO A 63 -0.90 -1.30 -7.01
N ILE A 64 -0.61 -2.61 -7.10
CA ILE A 64 -0.19 -3.26 -8.36
C ILE A 64 -1.26 -3.14 -9.45
N PRO A 65 -2.56 -3.45 -9.22
CA PRO A 65 -3.60 -3.27 -10.24
C PRO A 65 -3.75 -1.82 -10.71
N LEU A 66 -3.56 -0.84 -9.81
CA LEU A 66 -3.61 0.58 -10.15
C LEU A 66 -2.43 0.96 -11.05
N LEU A 67 -1.23 0.48 -10.73
CA LEU A 67 -0.02 0.68 -11.55
C LEU A 67 -0.18 0.06 -12.94
N VAL A 68 -0.69 -1.19 -13.02
CA VAL A 68 -0.96 -1.86 -14.29
C VAL A 68 -1.99 -1.10 -15.12
N ASN A 69 -3.10 -0.67 -14.52
CA ASN A 69 -4.12 0.11 -15.21
C ASN A 69 -3.61 1.48 -15.67
N ASN A 70 -2.74 2.13 -14.90
CA ASN A 70 -2.11 3.39 -15.32
C ASN A 70 -1.10 3.19 -16.47
N TYR A 71 -0.36 2.08 -16.47
CA TYR A 71 0.54 1.71 -17.56
C TYR A 71 -0.24 1.41 -18.85
N LEU A 72 -1.29 0.58 -18.79
CA LEU A 72 -2.15 0.25 -19.93
C LEU A 72 -2.85 1.49 -20.53
N ARG A 73 -3.12 2.51 -19.72
CA ARG A 73 -3.70 3.78 -20.16
C ARG A 73 -2.66 4.81 -20.60
N ASN A 74 -1.39 4.43 -20.73
CA ASN A 74 -0.27 5.31 -21.09
C ASN A 74 -0.12 6.54 -20.17
N LYS A 75 -0.55 6.44 -18.90
CA LYS A 75 -0.43 7.53 -17.92
C LYS A 75 0.92 7.58 -17.22
N ILE A 76 1.63 6.45 -17.22
CA ILE A 76 2.98 6.31 -16.67
C ILE A 76 3.86 5.63 -17.73
N THR A 77 5.14 5.98 -17.76
CA THR A 77 6.10 5.36 -18.67
C THR A 77 6.47 3.96 -18.20
N LEU A 78 6.99 3.12 -19.11
CA LEU A 78 7.52 1.80 -18.76
C LEU A 78 8.57 1.89 -17.64
N PHE A 79 9.45 2.89 -17.70
CA PHE A 79 10.44 3.13 -16.66
C PHE A 79 9.80 3.40 -15.28
N GLN A 80 8.79 4.27 -15.22
CA GLN A 80 8.07 4.57 -13.97
C GLN A 80 7.33 3.35 -13.42
N PHE A 81 6.75 2.53 -14.30
CA PHE A 81 6.08 1.29 -13.91
C PHE A 81 7.06 0.28 -13.31
N VAL A 82 8.17 0.00 -14.01
CA VAL A 82 9.20 -0.95 -13.55
C VAL A 82 9.84 -0.45 -12.25
N PHE A 83 10.17 0.83 -12.16
CA PHE A 83 10.76 1.42 -10.95
C PHE A 83 9.80 1.32 -9.74
N SER A 84 8.51 1.58 -9.95
CA SER A 84 7.49 1.44 -8.89
C SER A 84 7.35 -0.01 -8.43
N LEU A 85 7.41 -0.99 -9.35
CA LEU A 85 7.40 -2.40 -9.00
C LEU A 85 8.66 -2.83 -8.22
N LEU A 86 9.83 -2.30 -8.59
CA LEU A 86 11.09 -2.55 -7.86
C LEU A 86 11.04 -1.97 -6.43
N LEU A 87 10.47 -0.78 -6.25
CA LEU A 87 10.25 -0.19 -4.93
C LEU A 87 9.26 -1.02 -4.09
N LEU A 88 8.14 -1.43 -4.68
CA LEU A 88 7.17 -2.30 -3.99
C LEU A 88 7.77 -3.66 -3.64
N GLY A 89 8.53 -4.24 -4.56
CA GLY A 89 9.23 -5.51 -4.36
C GLY A 89 10.30 -5.43 -3.28
N SER A 90 11.07 -4.34 -3.21
CA SER A 90 12.09 -4.14 -2.17
C SER A 90 11.48 -3.91 -0.79
N VAL A 91 10.35 -3.21 -0.68
CA VAL A 91 9.59 -3.11 0.58
C VAL A 91 9.05 -4.48 1.01
N GLY A 92 8.51 -5.25 0.06
CA GLY A 92 8.07 -6.62 0.33
C GLY A 92 9.22 -7.48 0.83
N VAL A 93 10.26 -7.67 0.03
CA VAL A 93 11.42 -8.52 0.36
C VAL A 93 12.13 -8.05 1.63
N GLY A 94 12.34 -6.74 1.81
CA GLY A 94 12.99 -6.20 3.01
C GLY A 94 12.25 -6.50 4.30
N PHE A 95 10.92 -6.61 4.27
CA PHE A 95 10.12 -6.97 5.44
C PHE A 95 10.11 -8.49 5.73
N PHE A 96 10.24 -9.34 4.70
CA PHE A 96 10.22 -10.79 4.87
C PHE A 96 11.58 -11.39 5.27
N PHE A 97 12.68 -10.72 4.92
CA PHE A 97 14.05 -11.21 5.12
C PHE A 97 14.90 -10.33 6.07
N GLY A 98 14.36 -9.20 6.53
CA GLY A 98 15.00 -8.31 7.51
C GLY A 98 14.64 -8.64 8.96
#